data_AF-A0A2U8WFI6-F1
#
_entry.id   AF-A0A2U8WFI6-F1
#
_cell.length_a   1.000
_cell.length_b   1.000
_cell.length_c   1.000
_cell.angle_alpha   90.00
_cell.angle_beta   90.00
_cell.angle_gamma   90.00
#
_symmetry.space_group_name_H-M   'P 1'
#
loop_
_entity.id
_entity.type
_entity.pdbx_description
1 polymer ?
#
loop_
_entity_poly.entity_id
_entity_poly.type
_entity_poly.pdbx_seq_one_letter_code
_entity_poly.pdbx_strand_id
1 'polypeptide(L)'
;MADTKTLSGVRYSPAMDEKTHEQTYRGFVRFVEIATGVVICWVLALAVGGIREAWLTAILGVVLSSVAGAAGALAPGIGWKAPAAVAVLLALYLAFA
;
A
#
# COMPACT_ATOMS: atom_id res chain seq x y z
N MET A 1 -3.06 16.41 -14.37
CA MET A 1 -3.85 16.37 -15.63
C MET A 1 -3.72 17.74 -16.25
N ALA A 2 -3.22 17.85 -17.49
CA ALA A 2 -3.30 19.12 -18.20
C ALA A 2 -4.78 19.37 -18.50
N ASP A 3 -5.35 20.39 -17.87
CA ASP A 3 -6.72 20.80 -18.10
C ASP A 3 -6.81 21.35 -19.53
N THR A 4 -7.29 20.55 -20.47
CA THR A 4 -7.40 20.92 -21.89
C THR A 4 -8.63 21.77 -22.19
N LYS A 5 -9.39 22.18 -21.17
CA LYS A 5 -10.52 23.12 -21.33
C LYS A 5 -10.13 24.43 -22.03
N THR A 6 -8.85 24.80 -22.01
CA THR A 6 -8.30 26.00 -22.67
C THR A 6 -7.62 25.73 -24.01
N LEU A 7 -7.48 24.48 -24.45
CA LEU A 7 -6.85 24.14 -25.74
C LEU A 7 -7.92 23.81 -26.79
N SER A 8 -8.40 24.84 -27.48
CA SER A 8 -9.28 24.69 -28.65
C SER A 8 -8.57 23.91 -29.75
N GLY A 9 -8.98 22.65 -29.99
CA GLY A 9 -8.52 21.84 -31.12
C GLY A 9 -7.87 20.51 -30.76
N VAL A 10 -7.49 20.29 -29.49
CA VAL A 10 -6.97 18.98 -29.04
C VAL A 10 -8.13 18.15 -28.50
N ARG A 11 -8.86 17.48 -29.38
CA ARG A 11 -9.82 16.45 -28.97
C ARG A 11 -9.04 15.18 -28.63
N TYR A 12 -9.40 14.55 -27.50
CA TYR A 12 -8.95 13.22 -27.13
C TYR A 12 -9.14 12.28 -28.35
N SER A 13 -8.05 11.66 -28.82
CA SER A 13 -8.11 10.76 -29.97
C SER A 13 -8.97 9.53 -29.59
N PRO A 14 -9.80 8.97 -30.49
CA PRO A 14 -10.56 7.75 -30.23
C PRO A 14 -9.71 6.54 -29.77
N ALA A 15 -8.41 6.57 -30.03
CA ALA A 15 -7.43 5.58 -29.57
C ALA A 15 -7.00 5.76 -28.09
N MET A 16 -7.35 6.87 -27.46
CA MET A 16 -7.08 7.17 -26.06
C MET A 16 -8.39 7.05 -25.28
N ASP A 17 -8.75 5.85 -24.82
CA ASP A 17 -9.92 5.69 -23.96
C ASP A 17 -9.61 6.20 -22.55
N GLU A 18 -10.09 7.41 -22.27
CA GLU A 18 -9.99 8.10 -20.98
C GLU A 18 -10.47 7.22 -19.82
N LYS A 19 -11.53 6.43 -20.00
CA LYS A 19 -12.09 5.59 -18.93
C LYS A 19 -11.14 4.49 -18.50
N THR A 20 -10.51 3.82 -19.47
CA THR A 20 -9.49 2.79 -19.20
C THR A 20 -8.27 3.38 -18.49
N HIS A 21 -7.86 4.58 -18.87
CA HIS A 21 -6.74 5.29 -18.21
C HIS A 21 -7.07 5.61 -16.75
N GLU A 22 -8.25 6.17 -16.48
CA GLU A 22 -8.65 6.48 -15.11
C GLU A 22 -8.81 5.24 -14.23
N GLN A 23 -9.35 4.15 -14.79
CA GLN A 23 -9.47 2.88 -14.07
C GLN A 23 -8.09 2.33 -13.68
N THR A 24 -7.14 2.36 -14.61
CA THR A 24 -5.76 1.91 -14.35
C THR A 24 -5.09 2.80 -13.30
N TYR A 25 -5.26 4.13 -13.40
CA TYR A 25 -4.72 5.06 -12.42
C TYR A 25 -5.28 4.82 -11.01
N ARG A 26 -6.60 4.62 -10.88
CA ARG A 26 -7.23 4.30 -9.59
C ARG A 26 -6.70 2.99 -9.02
N GLY A 27 -6.50 1.97 -9.86
CA GLY A 27 -5.88 0.71 -9.47
C GLY A 27 -4.43 0.89 -8.99
N PHE A 28 -3.63 1.67 -9.72
CA PHE A 28 -2.26 1.98 -9.37
C PHE A 28 -2.15 2.72 -8.03
N VAL A 29 -2.92 3.79 -7.83
CA VAL A 29 -2.91 4.56 -6.58
C VAL A 29 -3.24 3.66 -5.39
N ARG A 30 -4.27 2.81 -5.53
CA ARG A 30 -4.65 1.85 -4.49
C ARG A 30 -3.55 0.82 -4.22
N PHE A 31 -2.90 0.31 -5.26
CA PHE A 31 -1.79 -0.62 -5.11
C PHE A 31 -0.64 0.02 -4.34
N VAL A 32 -0.25 1.25 -4.71
CA VAL A 32 0.83 1.98 -4.03
C VAL A 32 0.48 2.26 -2.58
N GLU A 33 -0.76 2.69 -2.28
CA GLU A 33 -1.22 2.93 -0.91
C GLU A 33 -1.04 1.69 -0.02
N ILE A 34 -1.45 0.52 -0.51
CA ILE A 34 -1.31 -0.75 0.21
C ILE A 34 0.17 -1.16 0.32
N ALA A 35 0.92 -1.07 -0.78
CA ALA A 35 2.33 -1.46 -0.84
C ALA A 35 3.18 -0.62 0.12
N THR A 36 2.95 0.68 0.20
CA THR A 36 3.60 1.56 1.17
C THR A 36 3.34 1.10 2.60
N GLY A 37 2.11 0.72 2.93
CA GLY A 37 1.78 0.15 4.25
C GLY A 37 2.55 -1.14 4.57
N VAL A 38 2.70 -2.04 3.58
CA VAL A 38 3.48 -3.28 3.73
C VAL A 38 4.97 -2.98 3.96
N VAL A 39 5.55 -2.06 3.19
CA VAL A 39 6.95 -1.67 3.35
C VAL A 39 7.20 -1.06 4.73
N ILE A 40 6.29 -0.24 5.25
CA ILE A 40 6.38 0.28 6.63
C ILE A 40 6.42 -0.88 7.64
N CYS A 41 5.58 -1.91 7.46
CA CYS A 41 5.61 -3.09 8.32
C CYS A 41 6.96 -3.82 8.26
N TRP A 42 7.59 -3.90 7.08
CA TRP A 42 8.90 -4.54 6.94
C TRP A 42 10.00 -3.77 7.67
N VAL A 43 9.99 -2.44 7.56
CA VAL A 43 10.92 -1.57 8.31
C VAL A 43 10.71 -1.74 9.82
N LEU A 44 9.45 -1.77 10.28
CA LEU A 44 9.12 -2.01 11.70
C LEU A 44 9.54 -3.41 12.16
N ALA A 45 9.35 -4.43 11.33
CA ALA A 45 9.78 -5.79 11.62
C ALA A 45 11.31 -5.88 11.76
N LEU A 46 12.07 -5.22 10.88
CA LEU A 46 13.52 -5.13 11.00
C LEU A 46 13.94 -4.39 12.27
N ALA A 47 13.23 -3.32 12.65
CA ALA A 47 13.46 -2.63 13.91
C ALA A 47 13.19 -3.53 15.13
N VAL A 48 12.11 -4.32 15.10
CA VAL A 48 11.81 -5.33 16.13
C VAL A 48 12.92 -6.38 16.21
N GLY A 49 13.38 -6.89 15.07
CA GLY A 49 14.49 -7.85 15.01
C GLY A 49 15.79 -7.28 15.54
N GLY A 50 16.20 -6.09 15.09
CA GLY A 50 17.49 -5.51 15.45
C GLY A 50 17.56 -4.84 16.82
N ILE A 51 16.47 -4.21 17.30
CA ILE A 51 16.48 -3.50 18.60
C ILE A 51 16.13 -4.45 19.74
N ARG A 52 15.22 -5.41 19.51
CA ARG A 52 14.72 -6.34 20.54
C ARG A 52 15.29 -7.74 20.41
N GLU A 53 16.19 -7.97 19.45
CA GLU A 53 16.74 -9.29 19.09
C GLU A 53 15.64 -10.34 18.80
N ALA A 54 14.43 -9.90 18.49
CA ALA A 54 13.23 -10.71 18.34
C ALA A 54 13.04 -11.16 16.88
N TRP A 55 14.04 -11.83 16.32
CA TRP A 55 14.10 -12.17 14.90
C TRP A 55 12.96 -13.07 14.41
N LEU A 56 12.47 -13.99 15.25
CA LEU A 56 11.29 -14.81 14.92
C LEU A 56 10.04 -13.95 14.77
N THR A 57 9.82 -13.00 15.68
CA THR A 57 8.70 -12.04 15.62
C THR A 57 8.82 -11.14 14.39
N ALA A 58 10.04 -10.72 14.04
CA ALA A 58 10.30 -9.94 12.82
C ALA A 58 9.88 -10.72 11.55
N ILE A 59 10.29 -11.98 11.42
CA ILE A 59 9.90 -12.84 10.29
C ILE A 59 8.37 -12.97 10.22
N LEU A 60 7.71 -13.23 11.36
CA LEU A 60 6.26 -13.28 11.42
C LEU A 60 5.62 -11.96 10.99
N GLY A 61 6.19 -10.81 11.39
CA GLY A 61 5.72 -9.49 10.97
C GLY A 61 5.79 -9.28 9.45
N VAL A 62 6.86 -9.73 8.80
CA VAL A 62 7.02 -9.66 7.32
C VAL A 62 5.98 -10.54 6.62
N VAL A 63 5.79 -11.77 7.09
CA VAL A 63 4.79 -12.69 6.51
C VAL A 63 3.38 -12.16 6.71
N LEU A 64 3.04 -11.75 7.93
CA LEU A 64 1.71 -11.23 8.28
C LEU A 64 1.38 -9.98 7.47
N SER A 65 2.32 -9.04 7.33
CA SER A 65 2.12 -7.83 6.54
C SER A 65 1.98 -8.11 5.04
N SER A 66 2.69 -9.11 4.51
CA SER A 66 2.53 -9.54 3.11
C SER A 66 1.14 -10.14 2.85
N VAL A 67 0.65 -10.99 3.75
CA VAL A 67 -0.71 -11.54 3.69
C VAL A 67 -1.75 -10.44 3.85
N ALA A 68 -1.54 -9.50 4.78
CA ALA A 68 -2.41 -8.35 4.98
C ALA A 68 -2.47 -7.43 3.74
N GLY A 69 -1.34 -7.21 3.08
CA GLY A 69 -1.26 -6.47 1.82
C GLY A 69 -2.05 -7.16 0.71
N ALA A 70 -1.87 -8.48 0.54
CA ALA A 70 -2.64 -9.26 -0.42
C ALA A 70 -4.15 -9.23 -0.12
N ALA A 71 -4.54 -9.38 1.15
CA ALA A 71 -5.93 -9.28 1.56
C ALA A 71 -6.51 -7.88 1.31
N GLY A 72 -5.76 -6.81 1.57
CA GLY A 72 -6.17 -5.43 1.29
C GLY A 72 -6.33 -5.13 -0.20
N ALA A 73 -5.54 -5.81 -1.05
CA ALA A 73 -5.64 -5.71 -2.50
C ALA A 73 -6.89 -6.43 -3.04
N LEU A 74 -7.22 -7.60 -2.49
CA LEU A 74 -8.37 -8.41 -2.92
C LEU A 74 -9.71 -7.95 -2.33
N ALA A 75 -9.71 -7.27 -1.17
CA ALA A 75 -10.91 -6.82 -0.49
C ALA A 75 -11.05 -5.27 -0.53
N PRO A 76 -11.90 -4.72 -1.42
CA PRO A 76 -12.12 -3.29 -1.58
C PRO A 76 -12.36 -2.52 -0.29
N GLY A 77 -13.17 -3.09 0.62
CA GLY A 77 -13.59 -2.45 1.87
C GLY A 77 -12.53 -2.45 2.98
N ILE A 78 -11.49 -3.28 2.87
CA ILE A 78 -10.39 -3.33 3.86
C ILE A 78 -9.25 -2.42 3.41
N GLY A 79 -8.76 -2.59 2.17
CA GLY A 79 -7.74 -1.73 1.58
C GLY A 79 -6.48 -1.60 2.44
N TRP A 80 -6.01 -0.36 2.62
CA TRP A 80 -4.81 -0.02 3.40
C TRP A 80 -4.94 -0.32 4.91
N LYS A 81 -6.16 -0.52 5.43
CA LYS A 81 -6.38 -0.78 6.85
C LYS A 81 -5.75 -2.11 7.30
N ALA A 82 -5.67 -3.10 6.41
CA ALA A 82 -5.06 -4.39 6.71
C ALA A 82 -3.57 -4.26 7.07
N PRO A 83 -2.69 -3.73 6.20
CA PRO A 83 -1.29 -3.52 6.58
C PRO A 83 -1.13 -2.49 7.71
N ALA A 84 -2.01 -1.49 7.81
CA ALA A 84 -1.95 -0.54 8.92
C ALA A 84 -2.16 -1.20 10.29
N ALA A 85 -3.07 -2.17 10.41
CA ALA A 85 -3.26 -2.91 11.65
C ALA A 85 -1.99 -3.66 12.06
N VAL A 86 -1.30 -4.30 11.10
CA VAL A 86 -0.02 -4.97 11.35
C VAL A 86 1.05 -3.98 11.78
N ALA A 87 1.13 -2.82 11.12
CA ALA A 87 2.07 -1.76 11.50
C ALA A 87 1.86 -1.28 12.93
N VAL A 88 0.60 -1.08 13.35
CA VAL A 88 0.28 -0.68 14.73
C VAL A 88 0.72 -1.75 15.73
N LEU A 89 0.47 -3.03 15.46
CA LEU A 89 0.88 -4.11 16.36
C LEU A 89 2.41 -4.19 16.49
N LEU A 90 3.15 -4.08 15.39
CA LEU A 90 4.62 -4.06 15.41
C LEU A 90 5.17 -2.83 16.13
N ALA A 91 4.57 -1.65 15.92
CA ALA A 91 4.96 -0.43 16.61
C ALA A 91 4.70 -0.52 18.13
N LEU A 92 3.55 -1.07 18.54
CA LEU A 92 3.25 -1.30 19.96
C LEU A 92 4.24 -2.30 20.58
N TYR A 93 4.55 -3.39 19.89
CA TYR A 93 5.56 -4.34 20.35
C TYR A 93 6.92 -3.65 20.55
N LEU A 94 7.34 -2.86 19.56
CA LEU A 94 8.61 -2.13 19.59
C LEU A 94 8.65 -1.04 20.68
N ALA A 95 7.50 -0.48 21.07
CA ALA A 95 7.43 0.53 22.12
C ALA A 95 7.42 -0.07 23.54
N PHE A 96 6.80 -1.23 23.74
CA PHE A 96 6.45 -1.72 25.08
C PHE A 96 7.03 -3.06 25.51
N ALA A 97 7.48 -3.91 24.58
CA ALA A 97 8.20 -5.14 24.97
C ALA A 97 9.66 -4.84 25.38
#